data_AF-A0A160N4K9-F1
#
_entry.id   AF-A0A160N4K9-F1
#
_cell.length_a   1.000
_cell.length_b   1.000
_cell.length_c   1.000
_cell.angle_alpha   90.00
_cell.angle_beta   90.00
_cell.angle_gamma   90.00
#
_symmetry.space_group_name_H-M   'P 1'
#
loop_
_entity.id
_entity.type
_entity.pdbx_description
1 polymer ?
#
loop_
_entity_poly.entity_id
_entity_poly.type
_entity_poly.pdbx_seq_one_letter_code
_entity_poly.pdbx_strand_id
1 'polypeptide(L)' 'MELSLNFEPVYQQHDLWMEIGRVELAMEQLARRTEQERVVLRPRLESRRHRLLEQLQQLSA' A
#
# COMPACT_ATOMS: atom_id res chain seq x y z
N MET A 1 16.34 28.44 18.33
CA MET A 1 16.47 26.98 18.42
C MET A 1 15.47 26.39 17.43
N GLU A 2 15.90 26.04 16.23
CA GLU A 2 15.04 25.32 15.28
C GLU A 2 14.91 23.88 15.79
N LEU A 3 13.68 23.50 16.13
CA LEU A 3 13.31 22.12 16.40
C LEU A 3 13.49 21.33 15.10
N SER A 4 14.64 20.68 14.96
CA SER A 4 14.93 19.70 13.90
C SER A 4 14.12 18.43 14.21
N LEU A 5 12.82 18.51 13.95
CA LEU A 5 11.91 17.38 14.04
C LEU A 5 12.14 16.51 12.80
N ASN A 6 12.88 15.42 12.95
CA ASN A 6 13.03 14.41 11.91
C ASN A 6 11.73 13.61 11.79
N PHE A 7 10.79 14.13 11.00
CA PHE A 7 9.51 13.50 10.69
C PHE A 7 9.58 12.45 9.57
N GLU A 8 10.76 12.24 8.98
CA GLU A 8 11.00 11.32 7.87
C GLU A 8 10.44 9.91 8.09
N PRO A 9 10.56 9.28 9.29
CA PRO A 9 9.98 7.96 9.54
C PRO A 9 8.44 7.98 9.58
N VAL A 10 7.85 9.07 10.08
CA VAL A 10 6.39 9.23 10.18
C VAL A 10 5.78 9.42 8.79
N TYR A 11 6.44 10.17 7.92
CA TYR A 11 6.02 10.33 6.52
C TYR A 11 6.14 9.01 5.75
N GLN A 12 7.20 8.22 5.97
CA GLN A 12 7.34 6.89 5.37
C GLN A 12 6.20 5.95 5.77
N GLN A 13 5.84 5.92 7.06
CA GLN A 13 4.72 5.09 7.53
C GLN A 13 3.37 5.56 6.95
N HIS A 14 3.13 6.87 6.93
CA HIS A 14 1.94 7.47 6.32
C HIS A 14 1.82 7.11 4.83
N ASP A 15 2.91 7.23 4.07
CA ASP A 15 2.91 6.98 2.64
C ASP A 15 2.63 5.51 2.32
N LEU A 16 3.14 4.58 3.14
CA LEU A 16 2.80 3.16 3.04
C LEU A 16 1.32 2.92 3.30
N TRP A 17 0.74 3.53 4.34
CA TRP A 17 -0.69 3.41 4.61
C TRP A 17 -1.55 3.94 3.45
N MET A 18 -1.15 5.06 2.85
CA MET A 18 -1.81 5.63 1.68
C MET A 18 -1.72 4.69 0.47
N GLU A 19 -0.56 4.09 0.21
CA GLU A 19 -0.38 3.11 -0.86
C GLU A 19 -1.19 1.83 -0.64
N ILE A 20 -1.26 1.33 0.61
CA ILE A 20 -2.10 0.17 0.96
C ILE A 20 -3.57 0.47 0.65
N GLY A 21 -4.08 1.63 1.09
CA GLY A 21 -5.46 2.06 0.81
C GLY A 21 -5.75 2.19 -0.69
N ARG A 22 -4.79 2.71 -1.48
CA ARG A 22 -4.92 2.77 -2.95
C ARG A 22 -5.05 1.38 -3.58
N VAL A 23 -4.26 0.41 -3.11
CA VAL A 23 -4.31 -0.97 -3.60
C VAL A 23 -5.63 -1.64 -3.21
N GLU A 24 -6.10 -1.45 -1.98
CA GLU A 24 -7.38 -2.00 -1.52
C GLU A 24 -8.55 -1.44 -2.33
N LEU A 25 -8.57 -0.13 -2.60
CA LEU A 25 -9.57 0.48 -3.46
C LEU A 25 -9.49 -0.05 -4.91
N ALA A 26 -8.30 -0.26 -5.45
CA ALA A 26 -8.12 -0.85 -6.77
C ALA A 26 -8.65 -2.31 -6.82
N MET A 27 -8.46 -3.08 -5.75
CA MET A 27 -9.02 -4.43 -5.63
C MET A 27 -10.55 -4.42 -5.54
N GLU A 28 -11.14 -3.47 -4.82
CA GLU A 28 -12.61 -3.30 -4.78
C GLU A 28 -13.15 -2.97 -6.18
N GLN A 29 -12.50 -2.06 -6.90
CA GLN A 29 -12.88 -1.72 -8.27
C GLN A 29 -12.69 -2.88 -9.25
N LEU A 30 -11.74 -3.77 -9.00
CA LEU A 30 -11.50 -4.95 -9.83
C LEU A 30 -12.70 -5.90 -9.87
N ALA A 31 -13.54 -5.91 -8.83
CA ALA A 31 -14.80 -6.66 -8.84
C ALA A 31 -15.78 -6.18 -9.93
N ARG A 32 -15.64 -4.94 -10.40
CA ARG A 32 -16.46 -4.35 -11.47
C ARG A 32 -15.87 -4.54 -12.88
N ARG A 33 -14.67 -5.12 -12.99
CA ARG A 33 -13.96 -5.39 -14.25
C ARG A 33 -14.33 -6.75 -14.83
N THR A 34 -13.94 -6.99 -16.09
CA THR A 34 -14.15 -8.27 -16.75
C THR A 34 -13.38 -9.39 -16.05
N GLU A 35 -13.84 -10.64 -16.19
CA GLU A 35 -13.19 -11.78 -15.55
C GLU A 35 -11.74 -11.95 -16.03
N GLN A 36 -11.48 -11.70 -17.31
CA GLN A 36 -10.14 -11.80 -17.88
C GLN A 36 -9.18 -10.76 -17.28
N GLU A 37 -9.62 -9.50 -17.12
CA GLU A 37 -8.85 -8.47 -16.42
C GLU A 37 -8.65 -8.82 -14.94
N ARG A 38 -9.68 -9.38 -14.30
CA ARG A 38 -9.64 -9.78 -12.88
C ARG A 38 -8.59 -10.85 -12.62
N VAL A 39 -8.58 -11.92 -13.41
CA VAL A 39 -7.62 -13.01 -13.28
C VAL A 39 -6.18 -12.52 -13.46
N VAL A 40 -5.95 -11.55 -14.34
CA VAL A 40 -4.62 -10.98 -14.59
C VAL A 40 -4.18 -10.00 -13.50
N LEU A 41 -5.07 -9.11 -13.05
CA LEU A 41 -4.72 -8.00 -12.17
C LEU A 41 -4.78 -8.35 -10.68
N ARG A 42 -5.68 -9.27 -10.28
CA ARG A 42 -5.86 -9.68 -8.88
C ARG A 42 -4.56 -10.16 -8.21
N PRO A 43 -3.81 -11.13 -8.77
CA PRO A 43 -2.59 -11.61 -8.12
C PRO A 43 -1.51 -10.51 -8.01
N ARG A 44 -1.49 -9.55 -8.95
CA ARG A 44 -0.55 -8.41 -8.92
C ARG A 44 -0.88 -7.44 -7.79
N LEU A 45 -2.17 -7.13 -7.61
CA LEU A 45 -2.63 -6.26 -6.53
C LEU A 45 -2.42 -6.92 -5.16
N GLU A 46 -2.73 -8.22 -5.03
CA GLU A 46 -2.49 -8.99 -3.81
C GLU A 46 -0.99 -9.03 -3.45
N SER A 47 -0.12 -9.30 -4.43
CA SER A 47 1.34 -9.28 -4.23
C SER A 47 1.86 -7.89 -3.85
N ARG A 48 1.28 -6.82 -4.42
CA ARG A 48 1.65 -5.45 -4.05
C ARG A 48 1.21 -5.13 -2.62
N ARG A 49 -0.01 -5.49 -2.23
CA ARG A 49 -0.51 -5.29 -0.86
C ARG A 49 0.35 -6.02 0.16
N HIS A 50 0.73 -7.27 -0.11
CA HIS A 50 1.57 -8.05 0.79
C HIS A 50 2.91 -7.38 1.04
N ARG A 51 3.61 -6.95 -0.03
CA ARG A 51 4.90 -6.25 0.09
C ARG A 51 4.80 -4.93 0.86
N LEU A 52 3.72 -4.18 0.68
CA LEU A 52 3.51 -2.94 1.42
C LEU A 52 3.28 -3.20 2.92
N LEU A 53 2.56 -4.27 3.27
CA LEU A 53 2.36 -4.67 4.66
C LEU A 53 3.67 -5.18 5.30
N GLU A 54 4.51 -5.89 4.55
CA GLU A 54 5.85 -6.30 5.01
C GLU A 54 6.75 -5.09 5.29
N GLN A 55 6.79 -4.12 4.37
CA GLN A 55 7.55 -2.87 4.55
C GLN A 55 7.04 -2.08 5.77
N LEU A 56 5.73 -2.02 5.95
CA LEU A 56 5.13 -1.37 7.10
C LEU A 56 5.51 -2.06 8.41
N GLN A 57 5.49 -3.40 8.45
CA GLN A 57 5.95 -4.17 9.60
C GLN A 57 7.42 -3.90 9.91
N GLN A 58 8.29 -3.86 8.90
CA GLN A 58 9.71 -3.56 9.05
C GLN A 58 9.99 -2.17 9.61
N LEU A 59 9.17 -1.16 9.28
CA LEU A 59 9.32 0.19 9.84
C LEU A 59 8.80 0.32 11.27
N SER A 60 7.91 -0.59 11.70
CA SER A 60 7.38 -0.62 13.06
C SER A 60 8.16 -1.53 14.03
N ALA A 61 9.15 -2.26 13.53
CA ALA A 61 10.01 -3.17 14.28
C ALA A 61 11.25 -2.46 14.85
#